data_AF-A0A9P9WK47-F1
#
_entry.id   AF-A0A9P9WK47-F1
#
_cell.length_a   1.000
_cell.length_b   1.000
_cell.length_c   1.000
_cell.angle_alpha   90.00
_cell.angle_beta   90.00
_cell.angle_gamma   90.00
#
_symmetry.space_group_name_H-M   'P 1'
#
loop_
_entity.id
_entity.type
_entity.pdbx_description
1 polymer ?
#
loop_
_entity_poly.entity_id
_entity_poly.type
_entity_poly.pdbx_seq_one_letter_code
_entity_poly.pdbx_strand_id
1 'polypeptide(L)' 'MTSIGFRAEKLYGSVWQFAPTEKLQLYQALQVHEPHPNPKIPHWVARAIGRRMSRRWGWSLDTFRTE' A
#
# COMPACT_ATOMS: atom_id res chain seq x y z
N MET A 1 -1.41 2.12 6.14
CA MET A 1 -1.33 3.12 5.04
C MET A 1 -2.05 4.40 5.40
N THR A 2 -3.31 4.38 5.84
CA THR A 2 -4.01 5.60 6.29
C THR A 2 -3.33 6.28 7.48
N SER A 3 -2.81 5.48 8.43
CA SER A 3 -2.04 5.97 9.59
C SER A 3 -0.83 6.83 9.24
N ILE A 4 -0.27 6.67 8.05
CA ILE A 4 0.92 7.40 7.58
C ILE A 4 0.57 8.47 6.53
N GLY A 5 -0.70 8.81 6.35
CA GLY A 5 -1.11 9.94 5.50
C GLY A 5 -1.51 9.59 4.07
N PHE A 6 -1.86 8.34 3.77
CA PHE A 6 -2.58 8.02 2.53
C PHE A 6 -4.09 8.15 2.72
N ARG A 7 -4.80 8.60 1.69
CA ARG A 7 -6.25 8.40 1.56
C ARG A 7 -6.51 7.02 0.97
N ALA A 8 -7.37 6.24 1.62
CA ALA A 8 -7.84 4.95 1.09
C ALA A 8 -9.16 5.15 0.34
N GLU A 9 -9.23 4.66 -0.89
CA GLU A 9 -10.39 4.77 -1.76
C GLU A 9 -10.69 3.39 -2.35
N LYS A 10 -11.93 2.90 -2.16
CA LYS A 10 -12.37 1.66 -2.79
C LYS A 10 -12.77 1.98 -4.23
N LEU A 11 -12.10 1.34 -5.18
CA LEU A 11 -12.46 1.43 -6.61
C LEU A 11 -13.47 0.32 -6.94
N TYR A 12 -13.57 -0.06 -8.21
CA TYR A 12 -14.44 -1.15 -8.64
C TYR A 12 -13.90 -2.52 -8.17
N GLY A 13 -14.84 -3.43 -7.87
CA GLY A 13 -14.53 -4.80 -7.47
C GLY A 13 -13.67 -4.87 -6.20
N SER A 14 -12.65 -5.73 -6.25
CA SER A 14 -11.73 -6.00 -5.14
C SER A 14 -10.48 -5.11 -5.18
N VAL A 15 -10.59 -3.85 -5.62
CA VAL A 15 -9.43 -2.94 -5.76
C VAL A 15 -9.51 -1.80 -4.75
N TRP A 16 -8.43 -1.62 -3.98
CA TRP A 16 -8.20 -0.47 -3.12
C TRP A 16 -7.08 0.40 -3.66
N GLN A 17 -7.31 1.71 -3.71
CA GLN A 17 -6.30 2.71 -4.02
C GLN A 17 -5.89 3.48 -2.76
N PHE A 18 -4.58 3.55 -2.52
CA PHE A 18 -3.96 4.40 -1.52
C PHE A 18 -3.30 5.58 -2.22
N ALA A 19 -3.97 6.73 -2.22
CA ALA A 19 -3.44 7.97 -2.79
C ALA A 19 -2.71 8.78 -1.72
N PRO A 20 -1.48 9.26 -1.97
CA PRO A 20 -0.76 10.09 -1.00
C PRO A 20 -1.52 11.40 -0.79
N THR A 21 -1.58 11.87 0.45
CA THR A 21 -2.03 13.23 0.75
C THR A 21 -0.87 14.21 0.63
N GLU A 22 -1.18 15.51 0.67
CA GLU A 22 -0.17 16.59 0.67
C GLU A 22 0.88 16.43 1.77
N LYS A 23 0.56 15.75 2.87
CA LYS A 23 1.48 15.48 4.00
C LYS A 23 2.66 14.57 3.62
N LEU A 24 2.48 13.67 2.66
CA LEU A 24 3.46 12.64 2.33
C LEU A 24 4.51 13.10 1.32
N GLN A 25 4.27 14.18 0.57
CA GLN A 25 5.13 14.64 -0.52
C GLN A 25 5.48 13.53 -1.54
N LEU A 26 4.59 12.54 -1.67
CA LEU A 26 4.70 11.47 -2.66
C LEU A 26 3.72 11.76 -3.80
N TYR A 27 4.11 11.44 -5.03
CA TYR A 27 3.28 11.71 -6.22
C TYR A 27 2.51 10.50 -6.75
N GLN A 28 2.87 9.30 -6.33
CA GLN A 28 2.35 8.06 -6.92
C GLN A 28 1.42 7.36 -5.93
N ALA A 29 0.21 7.02 -6.34
CA ALA A 29 -0.71 6.18 -5.58
C ALA A 29 -0.27 4.70 -5.58
N LEU A 30 -0.81 3.87 -4.69
CA LEU A 30 -0.62 2.42 -4.67
C LEU A 30 -1.97 1.70 -4.75
N GLN A 31 -2.13 0.82 -5.74
CA GLN A 31 -3.31 -0.04 -5.83
C GLN A 31 -3.00 -1.44 -5.28
N VAL A 32 -3.91 -1.97 -4.47
CA VAL A 32 -3.81 -3.29 -3.86
C VAL A 32 -5.14 -4.02 -4.06
N HIS A 33 -5.07 -5.31 -4.37
CA HIS A 33 -6.27 -6.14 -4.43
C HIS A 33 -6.66 -6.61 -3.01
N GLU A 34 -7.93 -6.47 -2.69
CA GLU A 34 -8.55 -7.12 -1.54
C GLU A 34 -8.39 -8.64 -1.71
N PRO A 35 -7.88 -9.36 -0.69
CA PRO A 35 -7.67 -10.79 -0.80
C PRO A 35 -9.02 -11.51 -0.92
N HIS A 36 -9.13 -12.37 -1.93
CA HIS A 36 -10.33 -13.16 -2.22
C HIS A 36 -9.92 -14.53 -2.80
N PRO A 37 -10.59 -15.64 -2.42
CA PRO A 37 -11.72 -15.75 -1.48
C PRO A 37 -11.33 -15.74 0.00
N ASN A 38 -10.04 -15.94 0.31
CA ASN A 38 -9.56 -15.92 1.69
C ASN A 38 -9.34 -14.47 2.15
N PRO A 39 -9.78 -14.06 3.36
CA PRO A 39 -9.59 -12.70 3.87
C PRO A 39 -8.13 -12.36 4.21
N LYS A 40 -7.20 -13.33 4.20
CA LYS A 40 -5.78 -13.10 4.49
C LYS A 40 -5.00 -12.86 3.19
N ILE A 41 -4.14 -11.84 3.21
CA ILE A 41 -3.15 -11.60 2.16
C ILE A 41 -2.05 -12.67 2.26
N PRO A 42 -1.78 -13.46 1.22
CA PRO A 42 -0.67 -14.40 1.23
C PRO A 42 0.68 -13.68 1.36
N HIS A 43 1.64 -14.28 2.07
CA HIS A 43 2.93 -13.66 2.36
C HIS A 43 3.71 -13.23 1.10
N TRP A 44 3.57 -13.96 -0.02
CA TRP A 44 4.21 -13.62 -1.29
C TRP A 44 3.56 -12.41 -1.99
N VAL A 45 2.25 -12.21 -1.81
CA VAL A 45 1.52 -11.01 -2.25
C VAL A 45 1.97 -9.81 -1.43
N ALA A 46 2.11 -9.97 -0.10
CA ALA A 46 2.66 -8.93 0.76
C ALA A 46 4.08 -8.51 0.32
N ARG A 47 4.98 -9.47 0.01
CA ARG A 47 6.30 -9.16 -0.55
C ARG A 47 6.22 -8.44 -1.90
N ALA A 48 5.27 -8.81 -2.76
CA ALA A 48 5.07 -8.12 -4.05
C ALA A 48 4.61 -6.67 -3.86
N ILE A 49 3.74 -6.41 -2.88
CA ILE A 49 3.35 -5.04 -2.49
C ILE A 49 4.59 -4.26 -2.01
N GLY A 50 5.40 -4.83 -1.11
CA GLY A 50 6.63 -4.20 -0.63
C GLY A 50 7.62 -3.86 -1.75
N ARG A 51 7.84 -4.78 -2.72
CA ARG A 51 8.67 -4.49 -3.90
C ARG A 51 8.13 -3.34 -4.75
N ARG A 52 6.80 -3.18 -4.85
CA ARG A 52 6.20 -2.03 -5.54
C ARG A 52 6.46 -0.73 -4.79
N MET A 53 6.35 -0.74 -3.46
CA MET A 53 6.67 0.42 -2.62
C MET A 53 8.15 0.81 -2.74
N SER A 54 9.05 -0.17 -2.70
CA SER A 54 10.49 0.04 -2.88
C SER A 54 10.80 0.71 -4.22
N ARG A 55 10.21 0.24 -5.32
CA ARG A 55 10.41 0.85 -6.65
C ARG A 55 9.80 2.25 -6.79
N ARG A 56 8.67 2.52 -6.14
CA ARG A 56 7.94 3.79 -6.28
C ARG A 56 8.50 4.89 -5.37
N TRP A 57 8.88 4.53 -4.16
CA TRP A 57 9.17 5.49 -3.08
C TRP A 57 10.48 5.20 -2.34
N GLY A 58 11.24 4.18 -2.73
CA GLY A 58 12.46 3.77 -2.03
C GLY A 58 12.21 3.09 -0.68
N TRP A 59 10.97 2.75 -0.35
CA TRP A 59 10.62 2.21 0.97
C TRP A 59 11.12 0.78 1.16
N SER A 60 11.73 0.54 2.32
CA SER A 60 12.21 -0.77 2.78
C SER A 60 11.53 -1.16 4.10
N LEU A 61 11.92 -2.30 4.67
CA LEU A 61 11.50 -2.67 6.02
C LEU A 61 11.83 -1.57 7.04
N ASP A 62 12.97 -0.88 6.87
CA ASP A 62 13.43 0.18 7.77
C ASP A 62 12.56 1.43 7.75
N THR A 63 11.71 1.58 6.72
CA THR A 63 10.70 2.65 6.64
C THR A 63 9.49 2.33 7.52
N PHE A 64 9.23 1.05 7.81
CA PHE A 64 8.14 0.59 8.67
C PHE A 64 8.66 0.28 10.08
N ARG A 65 9.14 1.31 10.77
CA ARG A 65 9.52 1.17 12.19
C ARG A 65 8.27 1.11 13.05
N THR A 66 8.32 0.24 14.05
CA THR A 66 7.36 0.24 15.15
C THR A 66 8.00 1.07 16.26
N GLU A 67 7.34 2.16 16.64
CA GLU A 67 7.63 2.86 17.91
C GLU A 67 7.05 2.05 19.07
#